data_AF-A0A4U0ND01-F1
#
_entry.id   AF-A0A4U0ND01-F1
#
_cell.length_a   1.000
_cell.length_b   1.000
_cell.length_c   1.000
_cell.angle_alpha   90.00
_cell.angle_beta   90.00
_cell.angle_gamma   90.00
#
_symmetry.space_group_name_H-M   'P 1'
#
loop_
_entity.id
_entity.type
_entity.pdbx_description
1 polymer ?
#
loop_
_entity_poly.entity_id
_entity_poly.type
_entity_poly.pdbx_seq_one_letter_code
_entity_poly.pdbx_strand_id
1 'polypeptide(L)'
;MFYLYGQQESFVEIAKYANSTQEFYEGLGFIYMELINFVKGEAELESELDKVFFMLKNMSRLKKLPRILNSGIFQRFFQLASYAKLTKEERYMYDISLKRKWDAEAVRQAHEEDRQELLAKQQALEAQRQALEEKQRALEEAHVLNLAQAKKEALAEGERKKAIESARRMLSKGYNIQEICDLLGLTLEEVGNSK
;
A
#
# COMPACT_ATOMS: atom_id res chain seq x y z
N MET A 1 6.86 16.86 -34.59
CA MET A 1 5.84 16.27 -33.71
C MET A 1 6.59 15.74 -32.49
N PHE A 2 6.65 16.50 -31.41
CA PHE A 2 7.39 16.14 -30.19
C PHE A 2 6.37 15.70 -29.14
N TYR A 3 6.44 14.44 -28.71
CA TYR A 3 5.69 13.94 -27.56
C TYR A 3 6.64 13.92 -26.36
N LEU A 4 6.36 14.74 -25.36
CA LEU A 4 6.97 14.67 -24.03
C LEU A 4 6.02 13.87 -23.14
N TYR A 5 6.33 12.59 -22.92
CA TYR A 5 5.76 11.83 -21.81
C TYR A 5 6.67 12.04 -20.60
N GLY A 6 6.16 12.74 -19.59
CA GLY A 6 6.76 12.86 -18.28
C GLY A 6 5.64 12.87 -17.25
N GLN A 7 5.55 11.82 -16.45
CA GLN A 7 4.70 11.80 -15.26
C GLN A 7 5.16 12.90 -14.31
N GLN A 8 4.25 13.80 -13.94
CA GLN A 8 4.38 14.62 -12.75
C GLN A 8 2.98 14.81 -12.16
N GLU A 9 2.78 14.22 -10.98
CA GLU A 9 1.68 14.58 -10.09
C GLU A 9 1.77 16.07 -9.76
N SER A 10 0.63 16.74 -10.01
CA SER A 10 0.11 17.93 -9.33
C SER A 10 1.07 19.09 -9.04
N PHE A 11 0.99 20.15 -9.85
CA PHE A 11 0.56 21.50 -9.42
C PHE A 11 0.38 22.34 -10.70
N VAL A 12 -0.83 22.31 -11.27
CA VAL A 12 -1.22 23.24 -12.34
C VAL A 12 -1.91 24.42 -11.68
N GLU A 13 -1.19 25.53 -11.55
CA GLU A 13 -1.80 26.82 -11.27
C GLU A 13 -2.52 27.27 -12.55
N ILE A 14 -3.84 27.08 -12.58
CA ILE A 14 -4.68 27.41 -13.74
C ILE A 14 -4.80 28.92 -13.84
N ALA A 15 -3.98 29.56 -14.69
CA ALA A 15 -4.21 30.93 -15.12
C ALA A 15 -5.46 30.98 -16.03
N LYS A 16 -6.62 31.27 -15.41
CA LYS A 16 -7.90 31.47 -16.11
C LYS A 16 -7.90 32.82 -16.81
N TYR A 17 -8.04 32.82 -18.14
CA TYR A 17 -8.47 34.02 -18.89
C TYR A 17 -9.44 33.63 -20.01
N ALA A 18 -10.56 33.01 -19.64
CA ALA A 18 -11.79 32.97 -20.44
C ALA A 18 -12.97 32.56 -19.52
N ASN A 19 -14.05 33.35 -19.52
CA ASN A 19 -15.24 33.19 -18.68
C ASN A 19 -16.13 32.02 -19.11
N SER A 20 -15.63 30.78 -19.01
CA SER A 20 -16.43 29.59 -19.25
C SER A 20 -15.96 28.48 -18.32
N THR A 21 -16.65 28.32 -17.20
CA THR A 21 -16.36 27.35 -16.14
C THR A 21 -17.03 26.01 -16.42
N GLN A 22 -16.94 25.51 -17.66
CA GLN A 22 -17.54 24.24 -18.03
C GLN A 22 -16.45 23.23 -18.38
N GLU A 23 -16.31 22.21 -17.53
CA GLU A 23 -15.37 21.11 -17.69
C GLU A 23 -15.82 20.25 -18.89
N PHE A 24 -15.01 20.25 -19.95
CA PHE A 24 -15.38 19.61 -21.21
C PHE A 24 -15.20 18.08 -21.18
N TYR A 25 -14.34 17.53 -20.30
CA TYR A 25 -14.20 16.07 -20.05
C TYR A 25 -13.27 15.80 -18.84
N GLU A 26 -13.65 14.91 -17.91
CA GLU A 26 -12.75 14.41 -16.86
C GLU A 26 -11.67 13.51 -17.49
N GLY A 27 -10.46 14.03 -17.61
CA GLY A 27 -9.30 13.30 -18.16
C GLY A 27 -8.62 13.96 -19.35
N LEU A 28 -9.16 15.06 -19.88
CA LEU A 28 -8.55 15.76 -21.01
C LEU A 28 -8.66 17.29 -20.85
N GLY A 29 -7.59 17.90 -20.35
CA GLY A 29 -7.45 19.36 -20.28
C GLY A 29 -6.71 19.90 -21.50
N PHE A 30 -7.35 20.80 -22.26
CA PHE A 30 -6.65 21.59 -23.28
C PHE A 30 -6.37 22.99 -22.74
N ILE A 31 -5.11 23.41 -22.83
CA ILE A 31 -4.74 24.82 -22.65
C ILE A 31 -4.61 25.40 -24.05
N TYR A 32 -5.58 26.24 -24.44
CA TYR A 32 -5.52 27.00 -25.69
C TYR A 32 -4.75 28.29 -25.46
N MET A 33 -3.75 28.54 -26.31
CA MET A 33 -2.96 29.78 -26.30
C MET A 33 -3.22 30.57 -27.59
N GLU A 34 -3.86 31.73 -27.47
CA GLU A 34 -4.20 32.58 -28.61
C GLU A 34 -3.19 33.73 -28.77
N LEU A 35 -2.16 33.53 -29.60
CA LEU A 35 -1.12 34.53 -29.87
C LEU A 35 -1.65 35.79 -30.59
N ILE A 36 -2.77 35.69 -31.30
CA ILE A 36 -3.37 36.80 -32.06
C ILE A 36 -3.85 37.90 -31.10
N ASN A 37 -4.43 37.50 -29.97
CA ASN A 37 -4.99 38.39 -28.95
C ASN A 37 -3.92 39.00 -28.00
N PHE A 38 -2.66 38.59 -28.13
CA PHE A 38 -1.56 39.16 -27.35
C PHE A 38 -1.09 40.50 -27.95
N VAL A 39 -1.57 41.64 -27.44
CA VAL A 39 -1.27 42.98 -28.00
C VAL A 39 -0.17 43.74 -27.22
N LYS A 40 0.28 43.20 -26.07
CA LYS A 40 1.25 43.87 -25.18
C LYS A 40 2.60 44.13 -25.87
N GLY A 41 3.13 45.34 -25.66
CA GLY A 41 4.46 45.75 -26.13
C GLY A 41 5.59 45.41 -25.16
N GLU A 42 6.85 45.67 -25.56
CA GLU A 42 8.05 45.36 -24.76
C GLU A 42 8.05 45.99 -23.35
N ALA A 43 7.48 47.19 -23.21
CA ALA A 43 7.41 47.92 -21.94
C ALA A 43 6.31 47.41 -21.00
N GLU A 44 5.38 46.61 -21.51
CA GLU A 44 4.20 46.11 -20.79
C GLU A 44 4.35 44.62 -20.38
N LEU A 45 5.57 44.08 -20.51
CA LEU A 45 5.89 42.69 -20.19
C LEU A 45 6.23 42.52 -18.71
N GLU A 46 5.19 42.33 -17.89
CA GLU A 46 5.34 42.14 -16.44
C GLU A 46 5.66 40.68 -16.07
N SER A 47 4.90 39.71 -16.62
CA SER A 47 5.03 38.29 -16.26
C SER A 47 6.01 37.51 -17.14
N GLU A 48 6.50 36.36 -16.66
CA GLU A 48 7.30 35.45 -17.48
C GLU A 48 6.50 34.87 -18.66
N LEU A 49 5.20 34.63 -18.46
CA LEU A 49 4.27 34.21 -19.52
C LEU A 49 4.12 35.27 -20.62
N ASP A 50 4.00 36.56 -20.25
CA ASP A 50 3.95 37.66 -21.22
C ASP A 50 5.22 37.70 -22.07
N LYS A 51 6.38 37.47 -21.45
CA LYS A 51 7.68 37.39 -22.15
C LYS A 51 7.72 36.20 -23.12
N VAL A 52 7.18 35.04 -22.74
CA VAL A 52 7.07 33.86 -23.63
C VAL A 52 6.16 34.18 -24.82
N PHE A 53 4.99 34.77 -24.58
CA PHE A 53 4.04 35.14 -25.65
C PHE A 53 4.61 36.19 -26.60
N PHE A 54 5.26 37.22 -26.06
CA PHE A 54 5.92 38.24 -26.85
C PHE A 54 7.01 37.64 -27.74
N MET A 55 7.83 36.72 -27.19
CA MET A 55 8.85 36.00 -27.93
C MET A 55 8.26 35.16 -29.06
N LEU A 56 7.23 34.36 -28.79
CA LEU A 56 6.58 33.51 -29.79
C LEU A 56 5.94 34.35 -30.92
N LYS A 57 5.26 35.44 -30.56
CA LYS A 57 4.64 36.35 -31.54
C LYS A 57 5.66 37.06 -32.42
N ASN A 58 6.81 37.43 -31.85
CA ASN A 58 7.85 38.19 -32.57
C ASN A 58 9.02 37.32 -33.05
N MET A 59 8.93 35.98 -32.97
CA MET A 59 10.04 35.05 -33.27
C MET A 59 10.66 35.28 -34.65
N SER A 60 9.86 35.58 -35.67
CA SER A 60 10.34 35.84 -37.03
C SER A 60 11.11 37.16 -37.17
N ARG A 61 10.89 38.12 -36.27
CA ARG A 61 11.50 39.46 -36.29
C ARG A 61 12.68 39.58 -35.33
N LEU A 62 12.74 38.71 -34.31
CA LEU A 62 13.80 38.69 -33.30
C LEU A 62 15.10 38.10 -33.86
N LYS A 63 15.93 38.95 -34.49
CA LYS A 63 17.29 38.58 -34.95
C LYS A 63 18.32 38.53 -33.81
N LYS A 64 18.05 39.21 -32.69
CA LYS A 64 18.87 39.24 -31.48
C LYS A 64 17.96 39.17 -30.27
N LEU A 65 18.42 38.53 -29.20
CA LEU A 65 17.66 38.41 -27.96
C LEU A 65 17.51 39.80 -27.30
N PRO A 66 16.30 40.34 -27.15
CA PRO A 66 16.07 41.58 -26.42
C PRO A 66 16.45 41.40 -24.95
N ARG A 67 16.98 42.43 -24.29
CA ARG A 67 17.41 42.37 -22.88
C ARG A 67 16.31 41.93 -21.91
N ILE A 68 15.05 42.18 -22.27
CA ILE A 68 13.85 41.85 -21.48
C ILE A 68 13.61 40.34 -21.41
N LEU A 69 14.14 39.57 -22.37
CA LEU A 69 14.05 38.11 -22.44
C LEU A 69 15.28 37.39 -21.86
N ASN A 70 16.12 38.09 -21.08
CA ASN A 70 17.31 37.50 -20.46
C ASN A 70 17.01 36.84 -19.10
N SER A 71 15.89 36.10 -18.98
CA SER A 71 15.63 35.26 -17.80
C SER A 71 16.24 33.87 -17.99
N GLY A 72 16.53 33.18 -16.89
CA GLY A 72 17.20 31.87 -16.93
C GLY A 72 16.45 30.80 -17.74
N ILE A 73 15.13 30.91 -17.83
CA ILE A 73 14.28 29.99 -18.61
C ILE A 73 14.52 30.19 -20.11
N PHE A 74 14.58 31.43 -20.59
CA PHE A 74 14.86 31.72 -21.99
C PHE A 74 16.30 31.37 -22.36
N GLN A 75 17.27 31.57 -21.48
CA GLN A 75 18.63 31.12 -21.74
C GLN A 75 18.70 29.59 -21.96
N ARG A 76 18.02 28.80 -21.14
CA ARG A 76 17.92 27.34 -21.34
C ARG A 76 17.20 26.99 -22.63
N PHE A 77 16.11 27.68 -22.96
CA PHE A 77 15.39 27.51 -24.22
C PHE A 77 16.27 27.82 -25.43
N PHE A 78 16.99 28.94 -25.42
CA PHE A 78 17.91 29.31 -26.50
C PHE A 78 19.14 28.42 -26.54
N GLN A 79 19.63 27.89 -25.42
CA GLN A 79 20.65 26.84 -25.40
C GLN A 79 20.13 25.56 -26.08
N LEU A 80 18.89 25.13 -25.78
CA LEU A 80 18.23 24.02 -26.47
C LEU A 80 17.93 24.31 -27.96
N ALA A 81 17.61 25.54 -28.32
CA ALA A 81 17.36 25.92 -29.71
C ALA A 81 18.69 26.05 -30.49
N SER A 82 19.75 26.52 -29.84
CA SER A 82 21.13 26.48 -30.35
C SER A 82 21.59 25.04 -30.51
N TYR A 83 21.10 24.14 -29.66
CA TYR A 83 21.30 22.70 -29.76
C TYR A 83 20.61 22.09 -31.01
N ALA A 84 19.54 22.69 -31.54
CA ALA A 84 19.01 22.31 -32.87
C ALA A 84 19.94 22.70 -34.04
N LYS A 85 20.96 23.53 -33.77
CA LYS A 85 22.03 23.92 -34.70
C LYS A 85 23.29 23.04 -34.58
N LEU A 86 23.24 21.96 -33.81
CA LEU A 86 24.37 21.05 -33.61
C LEU A 86 24.78 20.31 -34.89
N THR A 87 26.08 20.04 -34.96
CA THR A 87 26.69 19.17 -35.95
C THR A 87 26.15 17.73 -35.81
N LYS A 88 26.44 16.85 -36.78
CA LYS A 88 25.93 15.45 -36.70
C LYS A 88 26.59 14.70 -35.54
N GLU A 89 27.83 15.05 -35.25
CA GLU A 89 28.71 14.43 -34.26
C GLU A 89 28.24 14.72 -32.83
N GLU A 90 27.86 15.97 -32.56
CA GLU A 90 27.38 16.37 -31.23
C GLU A 90 25.99 15.78 -30.92
N ARG A 91 25.11 15.68 -31.94
CA ARG A 91 23.82 14.97 -31.81
C ARG A 91 24.03 13.50 -31.50
N TYR A 92 24.96 12.84 -32.20
CA TYR A 92 25.30 11.44 -31.96
C TYR A 92 25.82 11.20 -30.54
N MET A 93 26.73 12.06 -30.05
CA MET A 93 27.24 11.96 -28.68
C MET A 93 26.16 12.16 -27.63
N TYR A 94 25.20 13.05 -27.88
CA TYR A 94 24.05 13.23 -26.99
C TYR A 94 23.12 12.03 -26.99
N ASP A 95 22.78 11.47 -28.15
CA ASP A 95 21.93 10.28 -28.26
C ASP A 95 22.55 9.09 -27.52
N ILE A 96 23.88 8.91 -27.61
CA ILE A 96 24.61 7.94 -26.81
C ILE A 96 24.45 8.23 -25.31
N SER A 97 24.57 9.48 -24.89
CA SER A 97 24.46 9.86 -23.48
C SER A 97 23.05 9.59 -22.93
N LEU A 98 22.01 9.84 -23.75
CA LEU A 98 20.63 9.62 -23.38
C LEU A 98 20.33 8.12 -23.31
N LYS A 99 20.80 7.35 -24.31
CA LYS A 99 20.72 5.89 -24.30
C LYS A 99 21.37 5.29 -23.05
N ARG A 100 22.58 5.73 -22.69
CA ARG A 100 23.27 5.26 -21.48
C ARG A 100 22.47 5.55 -20.20
N LYS A 101 21.82 6.71 -20.11
CA LYS A 101 20.97 7.06 -18.96
C LYS A 101 19.74 6.15 -18.89
N TRP A 102 19.08 5.90 -20.02
CA TRP A 102 17.92 5.00 -20.08
C TRP A 102 18.29 3.54 -19.82
N ASP A 103 19.41 3.06 -20.37
CA ASP A 103 19.92 1.72 -20.10
C ASP A 103 20.22 1.54 -18.59
N ALA A 104 20.84 2.54 -17.95
CA ALA A 104 21.11 2.52 -16.51
C ALA A 104 19.83 2.58 -15.66
N GLU A 105 18.81 3.33 -16.10
CA GLU A 105 17.54 3.41 -15.40
C GLU A 105 16.73 2.12 -15.51
N ALA A 106 16.72 1.49 -16.68
CA ALA A 106 16.06 0.20 -16.88
C ALA A 106 16.66 -0.89 -15.98
N VAL A 107 18.00 -0.92 -15.85
CA VAL A 107 18.68 -1.84 -14.93
C VAL A 107 18.32 -1.54 -13.47
N ARG A 108 18.28 -0.25 -13.07
CA ARG A 108 17.86 0.14 -11.72
C ARG A 108 16.41 -0.29 -11.41
N GLN A 109 15.49 -0.06 -12.33
CA GLN A 109 14.08 -0.43 -12.17
C GLN A 109 13.93 -1.94 -12.01
N ALA A 110 14.57 -2.74 -12.86
CA ALA A 110 14.54 -4.20 -12.74
C ALA A 110 15.06 -4.68 -11.37
N HIS A 111 16.16 -4.10 -10.88
CA HIS A 111 16.68 -4.45 -9.55
C HIS A 111 15.77 -4.01 -8.39
N GLU A 112 15.01 -2.93 -8.56
CA GLU A 112 14.07 -2.47 -7.54
C GLU A 112 12.81 -3.33 -7.52
N GLU A 113 12.29 -3.72 -8.69
CA GLU A 113 11.19 -4.66 -8.84
C GLU A 113 11.53 -6.03 -8.21
N ASP A 114 12.70 -6.60 -8.55
CA ASP A 114 13.18 -7.85 -7.95
C ASP A 114 13.27 -7.76 -6.41
N ARG A 115 13.72 -6.61 -5.90
CA ARG A 115 13.85 -6.37 -4.46
C ARG A 115 12.49 -6.26 -3.78
N GLN A 116 11.54 -5.57 -4.40
CA GLN A 116 10.17 -5.48 -3.90
C GLN A 116 9.49 -6.84 -3.90
N GLU A 117 9.67 -7.64 -4.95
CA GLU A 117 9.14 -9.01 -5.00
C GLU A 117 9.74 -9.88 -3.89
N LEU A 118 11.05 -9.78 -3.64
CA LEU A 118 11.72 -10.51 -2.58
C LEU A 118 11.21 -10.11 -1.19
N LEU A 119 11.04 -8.80 -0.94
CA LEU A 119 10.49 -8.28 0.31
C LEU A 119 9.04 -8.74 0.52
N ALA A 120 8.20 -8.69 -0.52
CA ALA A 120 6.83 -9.16 -0.45
C ALA A 120 6.76 -10.68 -0.14
N LYS A 121 7.64 -11.48 -0.76
CA LYS A 121 7.79 -12.91 -0.46
C LYS A 121 8.22 -13.17 0.98
N GLN A 122 9.16 -12.38 1.51
CA GLN A 122 9.59 -12.50 2.91
C GLN A 122 8.45 -12.18 3.89
N GLN A 123 7.74 -11.07 3.67
CA GLN A 123 6.60 -10.68 4.51
C GLN A 123 5.49 -11.74 4.47
N ALA A 124 5.19 -12.30 3.29
CA ALA A 124 4.21 -13.37 3.16
C ALA A 124 4.62 -14.64 3.92
N LEU A 125 5.90 -15.00 3.89
CA LEU A 125 6.43 -16.15 4.62
C LEU A 125 6.40 -15.92 6.14
N GLU A 126 6.74 -14.72 6.61
CA GLU A 126 6.66 -14.35 8.02
C GLU A 126 5.22 -14.38 8.53
N ALA A 127 4.28 -13.82 7.77
CA ALA A 127 2.85 -13.88 8.11
C ALA A 127 2.36 -15.34 8.17
N GLN A 128 2.78 -16.19 7.23
CA GLN A 128 2.44 -17.61 7.25
C GLN A 128 3.02 -18.34 8.47
N ARG A 129 4.26 -18.01 8.87
CA ARG A 129 4.89 -18.56 10.08
C ARG A 129 4.15 -18.14 11.34
N GLN A 130 3.81 -16.86 11.47
CA GLN A 130 3.04 -16.35 12.60
C GLN A 130 1.68 -17.03 12.70
N ALA A 131 0.94 -17.12 11.59
CA ALA A 131 -0.35 -17.82 11.55
C ALA A 131 -0.24 -19.31 11.93
N LEU A 132 0.85 -19.97 11.53
CA LEU A 132 1.09 -21.37 11.92
C LEU A 132 1.40 -21.48 13.42
N GLU A 133 2.21 -20.59 13.96
CA GLU A 133 2.56 -20.57 15.39
C GLU A 133 1.33 -20.28 16.25
N GLU A 134 0.50 -19.31 15.87
CA GLU A 134 -0.77 -19.02 16.54
C GLU A 134 -1.71 -20.23 16.51
N LYS A 135 -1.82 -20.90 15.37
CA LYS A 135 -2.62 -22.11 15.23
C LYS A 135 -2.09 -23.25 16.10
N GLN A 136 -0.77 -23.40 16.22
CA GLN A 136 -0.15 -24.40 17.09
C GLN A 136 -0.42 -24.10 18.56
N ARG A 137 -0.24 -22.84 19.01
CA ARG A 137 -0.54 -22.44 20.38
C ARG A 137 -2.01 -22.67 20.72
N ALA A 138 -2.93 -22.28 19.83
CA ALA A 138 -4.36 -22.54 20.03
C ALA A 138 -4.69 -24.04 20.13
N LEU A 139 -4.02 -24.88 19.34
CA LEU A 139 -4.18 -26.33 19.40
C LEU A 139 -3.62 -26.91 20.71
N GLU A 140 -2.45 -26.44 21.15
CA GLU A 140 -1.82 -26.85 22.42
C GLU A 140 -2.69 -26.46 23.62
N GLU A 141 -3.17 -25.22 23.67
CA GLU A 141 -4.07 -24.74 24.71
C GLU A 141 -5.37 -25.56 24.75
N ALA A 142 -5.98 -25.80 23.59
CA ALA A 142 -7.18 -26.63 23.49
C ALA A 142 -6.90 -28.07 23.97
N HIS A 143 -5.76 -28.65 23.60
CA HIS A 143 -5.36 -29.98 24.02
C HIS A 143 -5.15 -30.07 25.54
N VAL A 144 -4.49 -29.07 26.14
CA VAL A 144 -4.28 -28.98 27.60
C VAL A 144 -5.61 -28.86 28.34
N LEU A 145 -6.53 -28.00 27.86
CA LEU A 145 -7.86 -27.84 28.44
C LEU A 145 -8.67 -29.13 28.38
N ASN A 146 -8.68 -29.80 27.22
CA ASN A 146 -9.38 -31.06 27.03
C ASN A 146 -8.82 -32.16 27.95
N LEU A 147 -7.49 -32.27 28.08
CA LEU A 147 -6.85 -33.21 29.01
C LEU A 147 -7.17 -32.91 30.48
N ALA A 148 -7.20 -31.63 30.86
CA ALA A 148 -7.53 -31.22 32.22
C ALA A 148 -8.98 -31.56 32.57
N GLN A 149 -9.92 -31.29 31.66
CA GLN A 149 -11.33 -31.65 31.81
C GLN A 149 -11.51 -33.17 31.88
N ALA A 150 -10.93 -33.92 30.95
CA ALA A 150 -11.01 -35.38 30.93
C ALA A 150 -10.43 -36.00 32.21
N LYS A 151 -9.33 -35.48 32.75
CA LYS A 151 -8.76 -35.94 34.04
C LYS A 151 -9.69 -35.63 35.22
N LYS A 152 -10.30 -34.45 35.24
CA LYS A 152 -11.24 -34.05 36.30
C LYS A 152 -12.49 -34.92 36.29
N GLU A 153 -13.05 -35.17 35.11
CA GLU A 153 -14.21 -36.05 34.92
C GLU A 153 -13.87 -37.50 35.30
N ALA A 154 -12.73 -38.02 34.84
CA ALA A 154 -12.30 -39.38 35.18
C ALA A 154 -12.06 -39.57 36.70
N LEU A 155 -11.52 -38.55 37.38
CA LEU A 155 -11.35 -38.59 38.84
C LEU A 155 -12.71 -38.59 39.55
N ALA A 156 -13.61 -37.70 39.16
CA ALA A 156 -14.96 -37.62 39.72
C ALA A 156 -15.75 -38.90 39.50
N GLU A 157 -15.69 -39.49 38.30
CA GLU A 157 -16.27 -40.80 38.02
C GLU A 157 -15.64 -41.92 38.86
N GLY A 158 -14.33 -41.89 39.06
CA GLY A 158 -13.60 -42.85 39.89
C GLY A 158 -14.01 -42.79 41.36
N GLU A 159 -14.13 -41.58 41.91
CA GLU A 159 -14.63 -41.34 43.27
C GLU A 159 -16.09 -41.80 43.41
N ARG A 160 -16.94 -41.48 42.42
CA ARG A 160 -18.36 -41.90 42.42
C ARG A 160 -18.51 -43.41 42.32
N LYS A 161 -17.71 -44.10 41.49
CA LYS A 161 -17.66 -45.57 41.41
C LYS A 161 -17.24 -46.20 42.74
N LYS A 162 -16.20 -45.66 43.41
CA LYS A 162 -15.76 -46.12 44.74
C LYS A 162 -16.83 -45.92 45.81
N ALA A 163 -17.54 -44.79 45.77
CA ALA A 163 -18.65 -44.53 46.67
C ALA A 163 -19.77 -45.55 46.46
N ILE A 164 -20.14 -45.86 45.21
CA ILE A 164 -21.14 -46.89 44.88
C ILE A 164 -20.71 -48.28 45.36
N GLU A 165 -19.44 -48.67 45.15
CA GLU A 165 -18.93 -49.96 45.64
C GLU A 165 -18.95 -50.05 47.17
N SER A 166 -18.65 -48.94 47.85
CA SER A 166 -18.72 -48.86 49.30
C SER A 166 -20.16 -48.94 49.81
N ALA A 167 -21.10 -48.27 49.14
CA ALA A 167 -22.53 -48.35 49.43
C ALA A 167 -23.04 -49.80 49.30
N ARG A 168 -22.65 -50.54 48.25
CA ARG A 168 -22.97 -51.97 48.09
C ARG A 168 -22.48 -52.82 49.27
N ARG A 169 -21.25 -52.57 49.75
CA ARG A 169 -20.68 -53.26 50.92
C ARG A 169 -21.37 -52.90 52.23
N MET A 170 -21.90 -51.68 52.37
CA MET A 170 -22.66 -51.25 53.54
C MET A 170 -24.08 -51.82 53.53
N LEU A 171 -24.73 -51.88 52.37
CA LEU A 171 -26.03 -52.53 52.18
C LEU A 171 -25.97 -54.03 52.53
N SER A 172 -24.92 -54.75 52.11
CA SER A 172 -24.75 -56.17 52.45
C SER A 172 -24.50 -56.43 53.94
N LYS A 173 -24.07 -55.41 54.68
CA LYS A 173 -23.89 -55.45 56.15
C LYS A 173 -25.12 -54.98 56.93
N GLY A 174 -26.19 -54.55 56.26
CA GLY A 174 -27.47 -54.19 56.88
C GLY A 174 -27.61 -52.74 57.35
N TYR A 175 -26.79 -51.82 56.86
CA TYR A 175 -26.96 -50.38 57.13
C TYR A 175 -28.22 -49.83 56.45
N ASN A 176 -28.86 -48.80 57.04
CA ASN A 176 -30.04 -48.17 56.45
C ASN A 176 -29.64 -47.31 55.23
N ILE A 177 -30.49 -47.31 54.19
CA ILE A 177 -30.30 -46.54 52.96
C ILE A 177 -30.15 -45.04 53.25
N GLN A 178 -30.91 -44.46 54.19
CA GLN A 178 -30.74 -43.04 54.57
C GLN A 178 -29.35 -42.76 55.15
N GLU A 179 -28.86 -43.59 56.07
CA GLU A 179 -27.53 -43.41 56.69
C GLU A 179 -26.40 -43.55 55.67
N ILE A 180 -26.54 -44.43 54.68
CA ILE A 180 -25.57 -44.60 53.58
C ILE A 180 -25.54 -43.36 52.67
N CYS A 181 -26.71 -42.78 52.36
CA CYS A 181 -26.81 -41.56 51.56
C CYS A 181 -26.10 -40.38 52.28
N ASP A 182 -26.35 -40.23 53.59
CA ASP A 182 -25.75 -39.17 54.40
C ASP A 182 -24.23 -39.36 54.55
N LEU A 183 -23.74 -40.59 54.71
CA LEU A 183 -22.31 -40.89 54.90
C LEU A 183 -21.48 -40.76 53.61
N LEU A 184 -22.05 -41.09 52.45
CA LEU A 184 -21.31 -41.14 51.18
C LEU A 184 -21.68 -40.02 50.20
N GLY A 185 -22.64 -39.16 50.57
CA GLY A 185 -23.12 -38.06 49.71
C GLY A 185 -23.79 -38.55 48.43
N LEU A 186 -24.40 -39.74 48.46
CA LEU A 186 -25.09 -40.35 47.32
C LEU A 186 -26.58 -40.04 47.36
N THR A 187 -27.23 -40.04 46.20
CA THR A 187 -28.70 -39.88 46.14
C THR A 187 -29.42 -41.22 46.37
N LEU A 188 -30.67 -41.16 46.84
CA LEU A 188 -31.53 -42.34 47.07
C LEU A 188 -31.67 -43.23 45.82
N GLU A 189 -31.72 -42.61 44.63
CA GLU A 189 -31.80 -43.31 43.35
C GLU A 189 -30.51 -44.07 43.01
N GLU A 190 -29.35 -43.49 43.33
CA GLU A 190 -28.04 -44.12 43.06
C GLU A 190 -27.75 -45.31 43.96
N VAL A 191 -28.14 -45.22 45.23
CA VAL A 191 -28.03 -46.33 46.18
C VAL A 191 -29.04 -47.44 45.83
N GLY A 192 -30.27 -47.06 45.43
CA GLY A 192 -31.34 -47.96 45.01
C GLY A 192 -31.03 -48.76 43.75
N ASN A 193 -30.40 -48.12 42.74
CA ASN A 193 -29.93 -48.78 41.51
C ASN A 193 -28.64 -49.60 41.70
N SER A 194 -28.02 -49.58 42.88
CA SER A 194 -26.81 -50.36 43.15
C SER A 194 -27.07 -51.77 43.69
N LYS A 195 -28.34 -52.13 43.96
CA LYS A 195 -28.77 -53.46 44.41
C LYS A 195 -28.48 -54.58 43.42
#